data_AF-A0AAE0STW3-F1
#
_entry.id   AF-A0AAE0STW3-F1
#
_cell.length_a   1.000
_cell.length_b   1.000
_cell.length_c   1.000
_cell.angle_alpha   90.00
_cell.angle_beta   90.00
_cell.angle_gamma   90.00
#
_symmetry.space_group_name_H-M   'P 1'
#
loop_
_entity.id
_entity.type
_entity.pdbx_description
1 polymer ?
#
loop_
_entity_poly.entity_id
_entity_poly.type
_entity_poly.pdbx_seq_one_letter_code
_entity_poly.pdbx_strand_id
1 'polypeptide(L)'
;MAEKVILSKLSLTEPKEKLIFYRKLKDDLDSHALLTCIIDCPMEQIGTRANQGLIKGHGYSINKVMRIKMDKGLQGEVGLGELIMIRLSNPWGTSEWTGPWSNGFGIDDDFKMGSAIYALARLRMAFGDFVKHFSNIDISHLGNTSFFSMKKSWQESIFHGEWNVSGRSEDREINSNTVFSNPQYMLDIGSLQDKIMVSLEQHDGLKLNEIGFQIMKVEENRRYRVHISRKLTYESEYIQSRGIFGTTELKKGRYVLIPTTKDPGDTGKFMVRLYTGNKASWK
;
A
#
# COMPACT_ATOMS: atom_id res chain seq x y z
N MET A 1 -7.14 -3.21 -3.20
CA MET A 1 -6.69 -2.27 -2.14
C MET A 1 -5.52 -1.48 -2.68
N ALA A 2 -5.41 -0.17 -2.44
CA ALA A 2 -4.29 0.63 -2.92
C ALA A 2 -3.55 1.32 -1.75
N GLU A 3 -2.27 1.05 -1.61
CA GLU A 3 -1.34 1.72 -0.69
C GLU A 3 -0.55 2.78 -1.47
N LYS A 4 -0.54 4.04 -1.02
CA LYS A 4 0.31 5.08 -1.61
C LYS A 4 1.59 5.23 -0.78
N VAL A 5 2.74 5.00 -1.41
CA VAL A 5 4.06 5.17 -0.82
C VAL A 5 4.71 6.42 -1.39
N ILE A 6 5.05 7.37 -0.53
CA ILE A 6 5.76 8.60 -0.91
C ILE A 6 7.25 8.39 -0.66
N LEU A 7 8.05 8.35 -1.74
CA LEU A 7 9.48 7.99 -1.67
C LEU A 7 10.30 9.00 -0.86
N SER A 8 9.92 10.29 -0.87
CA SER A 8 10.61 11.31 -0.07
C SER A 8 10.39 11.17 1.44
N LYS A 9 9.36 10.45 1.88
CA LYS A 9 9.13 10.12 3.30
C LYS A 9 9.96 8.92 3.78
N LEU A 10 10.60 8.19 2.86
CA LEU A 10 11.44 7.05 3.17
C LEU A 10 12.91 7.50 3.20
N SER A 11 13.64 7.19 4.28
CA SER A 11 15.06 7.55 4.45
C SER A 11 16.02 6.70 3.60
N LEU A 12 15.72 6.52 2.30
CA LEU A 12 16.42 5.61 1.37
C LEU A 12 17.83 6.09 0.96
N THR A 13 18.57 6.75 1.85
CA THR A 13 19.97 7.13 1.68
C THR A 13 20.90 5.94 1.95
N GLU A 14 20.61 5.14 2.99
CA GLU A 14 21.43 4.01 3.39
C GLU A 14 21.21 2.75 2.53
N PRO A 15 22.26 1.95 2.24
CA PRO A 15 22.11 0.68 1.52
C PRO A 15 21.16 -0.31 2.19
N LYS A 16 21.12 -0.33 3.53
CA LYS A 16 20.23 -1.22 4.30
C LYS A 16 18.76 -0.88 4.09
N GLU A 17 18.40 0.40 4.14
CA GLU A 17 17.03 0.86 3.94
C GLU A 17 16.55 0.58 2.51
N LYS A 18 17.40 0.84 1.51
CA LYS A 18 17.12 0.46 0.11
C LYS A 18 16.86 -1.03 -0.04
N LEU A 19 17.61 -1.88 0.68
CA LEU A 19 17.43 -3.33 0.63
C LEU A 19 16.11 -3.78 1.29
N ILE A 20 15.72 -3.17 2.40
CA ILE A 20 14.44 -3.43 3.07
C ILE A 20 13.29 -3.05 2.13
N PHE A 21 13.36 -1.86 1.53
CA PHE A 21 12.32 -1.40 0.62
C PHE A 21 12.24 -2.23 -0.66
N TYR A 22 13.38 -2.62 -1.23
CA TYR A 22 13.46 -3.57 -2.33
C TYR A 22 12.75 -4.89 -2.00
N ARG A 23 12.98 -5.47 -0.81
CA ARG A 23 12.32 -6.71 -0.38
C ARG A 23 10.81 -6.52 -0.29
N LYS A 24 10.33 -5.40 0.28
CA LYS A 24 8.89 -5.08 0.30
C LYS A 24 8.30 -5.10 -1.11
N LEU A 25 8.90 -4.36 -2.06
CA LEU A 25 8.38 -4.30 -3.44
C LEU A 25 8.44 -5.67 -4.14
N LYS A 26 9.47 -6.47 -3.85
CA LYS A 26 9.59 -7.83 -4.37
C LYS A 26 8.47 -8.72 -3.84
N ASP A 27 8.23 -8.70 -2.53
CA ASP A 27 7.18 -9.48 -1.89
C ASP A 27 5.79 -9.06 -2.39
N ASP A 28 5.56 -7.76 -2.57
CA ASP A 28 4.32 -7.20 -3.12
C ASP A 28 4.10 -7.70 -4.57
N LEU A 29 5.12 -7.64 -5.43
CA LEU A 29 5.06 -8.17 -6.80
C LEU A 29 4.87 -9.69 -6.85
N ASP A 30 5.57 -10.45 -6.00
CA ASP A 30 5.46 -11.90 -5.93
C ASP A 30 4.07 -12.36 -5.45
N SER A 31 3.42 -11.50 -4.66
CA SER A 31 2.02 -11.61 -4.23
C SER A 31 1.00 -11.13 -5.28
N HIS A 32 1.46 -10.79 -6.50
CA HIS A 32 0.66 -10.27 -7.61
C HIS A 32 0.01 -8.91 -7.35
N ALA A 33 0.60 -8.07 -6.49
CA ALA A 33 0.20 -6.67 -6.43
C ALA A 33 0.55 -5.95 -7.75
N LEU A 34 -0.32 -5.05 -8.19
CA LEU A 34 -0.05 -4.15 -9.31
C LEU A 34 0.61 -2.90 -8.76
N LEU A 35 1.83 -2.61 -9.19
CA LEU A 35 2.59 -1.46 -8.74
C LEU A 35 2.66 -0.43 -9.85
N THR A 36 2.29 0.81 -9.55
CA THR A 36 2.41 1.96 -10.45
C THR A 36 3.25 3.03 -9.76
N CYS A 37 4.08 3.76 -10.49
CA CYS A 37 4.86 4.87 -9.96
C CYS A 37 4.71 6.12 -10.82
N ILE A 38 4.86 7.28 -10.19
CA ILE A 38 4.66 8.59 -10.83
C ILE A 38 5.75 9.57 -10.37
N ILE A 39 6.06 10.51 -11.24
CA ILE A 39 6.88 11.68 -10.95
C ILE A 39 5.91 12.83 -10.67
N ASP A 40 5.83 13.28 -9.42
CA ASP A 40 4.94 14.37 -9.05
C ASP A 40 5.39 15.67 -9.70
N CYS A 41 4.42 16.44 -10.19
CA CYS A 41 4.66 17.77 -10.74
C CYS A 41 3.42 18.65 -10.58
N PRO A 42 3.58 19.98 -10.66
CA PRO A 42 2.46 20.89 -10.80
C PRO A 42 1.59 20.56 -12.02
N MET A 43 0.32 20.95 -11.97
CA MET A 43 -0.68 20.60 -13.00
C MET A 43 -0.27 21.07 -14.40
N GLU A 44 0.44 22.20 -14.48
CA GLU A 44 0.91 22.81 -15.72
C GLU A 44 2.05 22.03 -16.38
N GLN A 45 2.72 21.15 -15.62
CA GLN A 45 3.87 20.36 -16.09
C GLN A 45 3.52 18.90 -16.41
N ILE A 46 2.27 18.49 -16.22
CA ILE A 46 1.84 17.12 -16.54
C ILE A 46 2.07 16.84 -18.03
N GLY A 47 2.66 15.69 -18.35
CA GLY A 47 2.97 15.29 -19.73
C GLY A 47 4.27 15.86 -20.28
N THR A 48 4.94 16.77 -19.56
CA THR A 48 6.26 17.28 -19.97
C THR A 48 7.36 16.26 -19.73
N ARG A 49 8.43 16.30 -20.54
CA ARG A 49 9.59 15.44 -20.36
C ARG A 49 10.46 15.95 -19.21
N ALA A 50 10.70 15.09 -18.23
CA ALA A 50 11.75 15.24 -17.23
C ALA A 50 13.13 14.88 -17.83
N ASN A 51 14.16 14.97 -16.99
CA ASN A 51 15.51 14.54 -17.35
C ASN A 51 15.51 13.06 -17.76
N GLN A 52 16.39 12.71 -18.70
CA GLN A 52 16.62 11.33 -19.15
C GLN A 52 15.38 10.63 -19.76
N GLY A 53 14.48 11.41 -20.36
CA GLY A 53 13.39 10.90 -21.19
C GLY A 53 12.12 10.48 -20.45
N LEU A 54 12.09 10.58 -19.11
CA LEU A 54 10.89 10.32 -18.30
C LEU A 54 9.85 11.42 -18.48
N ILE A 55 8.59 11.15 -18.15
CA ILE A 55 7.45 12.07 -18.30
C ILE A 55 6.88 12.37 -16.92
N LYS A 56 6.68 13.66 -16.63
CA LYS A 56 6.12 14.12 -15.36
C LYS A 56 4.59 13.94 -15.32
N GLY A 57 4.06 13.63 -14.14
CA GLY A 57 2.62 13.42 -13.94
C GLY A 57 2.05 12.19 -14.63
N HIS A 58 2.91 11.31 -15.16
CA HIS A 58 2.52 10.10 -15.90
C HIS A 58 2.76 8.83 -15.07
N GLY A 59 1.82 7.89 -15.16
CA GLY A 59 1.88 6.61 -14.46
C GLY A 59 2.71 5.58 -15.22
N TYR A 60 3.73 5.04 -14.57
CA TYR A 60 4.56 3.95 -15.06
C TYR A 60 4.28 2.68 -14.25
N SER A 61 4.16 1.52 -14.91
CA SER A 61 3.93 0.26 -14.18
C SER A 61 5.26 -0.38 -13.78
N ILE A 62 5.42 -0.75 -12.52
CA ILE A 62 6.56 -1.51 -12.03
C ILE A 62 6.30 -3.00 -12.29
N ASN A 63 7.15 -3.61 -13.11
CA ASN A 63 6.93 -4.96 -13.61
C ASN A 63 7.82 -6.01 -12.94
N LYS A 64 8.99 -5.60 -12.42
CA LYS A 64 9.95 -6.51 -11.78
C LYS A 64 10.95 -5.71 -10.95
N VAL A 65 11.33 -6.25 -9.80
CA VAL A 65 12.53 -5.84 -9.06
C VAL A 65 13.44 -7.07 -8.90
N MET A 66 14.74 -6.91 -9.10
CA MET A 66 15.68 -8.03 -9.01
C MET A 66 17.06 -7.60 -8.53
N ARG A 67 17.74 -8.51 -7.84
CA ARG A 67 19.13 -8.36 -7.43
C ARG A 67 19.99 -9.20 -8.36
N ILE A 68 20.95 -8.56 -9.01
CA ILE A 68 21.85 -9.18 -9.98
C ILE A 68 23.24 -9.24 -9.35
N LYS A 69 23.85 -10.42 -9.36
CA LYS A 69 25.27 -10.57 -9.02
C LYS A 69 26.08 -10.17 -10.23
N MET A 70 26.96 -9.20 -10.07
CA MET A 70 27.81 -8.74 -11.16
C MET A 70 28.99 -9.69 -11.31
N ASP A 71 29.29 -10.10 -12.53
CA ASP A 71 30.50 -10.89 -12.81
C ASP A 71 31.75 -10.03 -12.59
N LYS A 72 32.89 -10.69 -12.32
CA LYS A 72 34.15 -10.06 -11.93
C LYS A 72 34.64 -9.01 -12.93
N GLY A 73 34.32 -9.14 -14.22
CA GLY A 73 34.67 -8.16 -15.25
C GLY A 73 33.91 -6.83 -15.11
N LEU A 74 32.61 -6.88 -14.85
CA LEU A 74 31.75 -5.69 -14.68
C LEU A 74 31.89 -5.07 -13.27
N GLN A 75 32.36 -5.85 -12.28
CA GLN A 75 32.72 -5.32 -10.97
C GLN A 75 33.84 -4.28 -11.04
N GLY A 76 34.77 -4.41 -11.99
CA GLY A 76 35.86 -3.44 -12.17
C GLY A 76 35.38 -2.07 -12.67
N GLU A 77 34.30 -2.03 -13.45
CA GLU A 77 33.74 -0.79 -14.01
C GLU A 77 32.71 -0.12 -13.10
N VAL A 78 31.90 -0.93 -12.39
CA VAL A 78 30.79 -0.43 -11.57
C VAL A 78 31.15 -0.37 -10.07
N GLY A 79 32.21 -1.06 -9.63
CA GLY A 79 32.67 -1.09 -8.23
C GLY A 79 31.73 -1.81 -7.26
N LEU A 80 30.71 -2.53 -7.77
CA LEU A 80 29.68 -3.17 -6.96
C LEU A 80 29.58 -4.66 -7.28
N GLY A 81 29.71 -5.52 -6.25
CA GLY A 81 29.54 -6.98 -6.38
C GLY A 81 28.10 -7.42 -6.68
N GLU A 82 27.12 -6.60 -6.32
CA GLU A 82 25.71 -6.85 -6.54
C GLU A 82 24.96 -5.55 -6.83
N LEU A 83 24.02 -5.58 -7.78
CA LEU A 83 23.21 -4.44 -8.18
C LEU A 83 21.72 -4.75 -8.05
N ILE A 84 20.96 -3.82 -7.50
CA ILE A 84 19.50 -3.90 -7.47
C ILE A 84 18.95 -3.15 -8.68
N MET A 85 18.15 -3.85 -9.49
CA MET A 85 17.53 -3.36 -10.70
C MET A 85 16.02 -3.32 -10.57
N ILE A 86 15.40 -2.36 -11.24
CA ILE A 86 13.95 -2.24 -11.38
C ILE A 86 13.57 -2.09 -12.85
N ARG A 87 12.46 -2.74 -13.23
CA ARG A 87 11.91 -2.72 -14.57
C ARG A 87 10.54 -2.05 -14.54
N LEU A 88 10.38 -1.03 -15.37
CA LEU A 88 9.13 -0.31 -15.55
C LEU A 88 8.58 -0.49 -16.96
N SER A 89 7.29 -0.25 -17.16
CA SER A 89 6.70 -0.04 -18.48
C SER A 89 5.98 1.29 -18.57
N ASN A 90 6.16 1.95 -19.71
CA ASN A 90 5.39 3.12 -20.09
C ASN A 90 4.15 2.67 -20.90
N PRO A 91 2.92 2.92 -20.41
CA PRO A 91 1.69 2.58 -21.14
C PRO A 91 1.59 3.20 -22.54
N TRP A 92 2.24 4.35 -22.78
CA TRP A 92 2.20 5.04 -24.07
C TRP A 92 3.22 4.52 -25.09
N GLY A 93 4.18 3.70 -24.67
CA GLY A 93 5.17 3.11 -25.57
C GLY A 93 6.17 4.10 -26.20
N THR A 94 6.10 5.40 -25.88
CA THR A 94 6.75 6.49 -26.63
C THR A 94 7.93 7.16 -25.93
N SER A 95 8.20 6.81 -24.68
CA SER A 95 9.29 7.40 -23.89
C SER A 95 10.18 6.30 -23.32
N GLU A 96 11.46 6.39 -23.69
CA GLU A 96 12.52 5.49 -23.29
C GLU A 96 13.49 6.25 -22.37
N TRP A 97 13.83 5.60 -21.26
CA TRP A 97 14.84 6.04 -20.31
C TRP A 97 16.18 6.10 -21.04
N THR A 98 16.88 7.23 -20.96
CA THR A 98 18.17 7.42 -21.64
C THR A 98 19.38 7.39 -20.70
N GLY A 99 19.17 7.16 -19.40
CA GLY A 99 20.25 7.02 -18.42
C GLY A 99 20.90 5.63 -18.44
N PRO A 100 21.75 5.32 -17.44
CA PRO A 100 22.42 4.02 -17.34
C PRO A 100 21.44 2.84 -17.43
N TRP A 101 21.87 1.75 -18.07
CA TRP A 101 21.09 0.51 -18.26
C TRP A 101 19.92 0.60 -19.26
N SER A 102 19.75 1.73 -19.94
CA SER A 102 18.78 1.92 -21.03
C SER A 102 18.97 0.93 -22.18
N ASN A 103 20.21 0.73 -22.61
CA ASN A 103 20.56 -0.04 -23.81
C ASN A 103 20.67 -1.56 -23.59
N GLY A 104 20.38 -2.07 -22.39
CA GLY A 104 20.35 -3.52 -22.13
C GLY A 104 21.70 -4.24 -22.18
N PHE A 105 22.83 -3.53 -22.22
CA PHE A 105 24.16 -4.14 -22.19
C PHE A 105 24.42 -4.86 -20.86
N GLY A 106 24.90 -6.11 -20.94
CA GLY A 106 25.53 -6.83 -19.82
C GLY A 106 24.59 -7.49 -18.80
N ILE A 107 23.29 -7.62 -19.09
CA ILE A 107 22.35 -8.34 -18.20
C ILE A 107 21.92 -9.64 -18.90
N ASP A 108 22.23 -10.76 -18.25
CA ASP A 108 22.11 -12.14 -18.75
C ASP A 108 20.68 -12.54 -19.17
N ASP A 109 20.58 -13.64 -19.91
CA ASP A 109 19.39 -14.16 -20.61
C ASP A 109 18.12 -14.37 -19.73
N ASP A 110 18.24 -14.34 -18.41
CA ASP A 110 17.11 -14.34 -17.46
C ASP A 110 16.17 -13.11 -17.61
N PHE A 111 16.61 -12.08 -18.34
CA PHE A 111 15.77 -10.94 -18.72
C PHE A 111 14.97 -11.16 -20.01
N LYS A 112 15.25 -12.24 -20.77
CA LYS A 112 14.58 -12.58 -22.05
C LYS A 112 13.38 -13.51 -21.89
N MET A 113 13.12 -14.08 -20.73
CA MET A 113 12.04 -15.07 -20.59
C MET A 113 10.65 -14.39 -20.57
N GLY A 114 9.92 -14.56 -21.68
CA GLY A 114 8.46 -14.38 -21.78
C GLY A 114 8.00 -13.45 -22.89
N SER A 115 7.67 -14.04 -24.05
CA SER A 115 6.81 -13.58 -25.16
C SER A 115 7.10 -12.21 -25.81
N ALA A 116 7.15 -12.22 -27.15
CA ALA A 116 7.27 -11.06 -28.03
C ALA A 116 6.22 -9.95 -27.79
N ILE A 117 5.12 -10.24 -27.09
CA ILE A 117 4.08 -9.27 -26.71
C ILE A 117 4.59 -8.23 -25.68
N TYR A 118 5.69 -8.52 -24.96
CA TYR A 118 6.22 -7.64 -23.91
C TYR A 118 7.46 -6.81 -24.32
N ALA A 119 7.80 -6.77 -25.61
CA ALA A 119 8.95 -6.03 -26.12
C ALA A 119 8.74 -4.50 -26.20
N LEU A 120 7.51 -4.02 -26.05
CA LEU A 120 7.19 -2.59 -26.14
C LEU A 120 7.41 -1.90 -24.79
N ALA A 121 8.43 -1.04 -24.73
CA ALA A 121 8.71 -0.05 -23.68
C ALA A 121 9.05 -0.57 -22.27
N ARG A 122 10.03 -1.47 -22.16
CA ARG A 122 10.62 -1.88 -20.85
C ARG A 122 11.78 -0.97 -20.46
N LEU A 123 11.49 0.02 -19.62
CA LEU A 123 12.48 0.89 -18.96
C LEU A 123 13.24 0.05 -17.92
N ARG A 124 14.57 0.04 -17.99
CA ARG A 124 15.44 -0.61 -16.99
C ARG A 124 16.34 0.43 -16.37
N MET A 125 16.41 0.48 -15.06
CA MET A 125 17.31 1.37 -14.34
C MET A 125 17.76 0.76 -13.03
N ALA A 126 18.85 1.28 -12.47
CA ALA A 126 19.27 0.93 -11.13
C ALA A 126 18.22 1.40 -10.11
N PHE A 127 18.06 0.66 -9.02
CA PHE A 127 17.11 1.02 -7.97
C PHE A 127 17.40 2.40 -7.36
N GLY A 128 18.68 2.78 -7.30
CA GLY A 128 19.10 4.12 -6.86
C GLY A 128 18.60 5.24 -7.77
N ASP A 129 18.62 5.03 -9.09
CA ASP A 129 18.10 6.01 -10.05
C ASP A 129 16.59 6.12 -9.94
N PHE A 130 15.90 5.00 -9.75
CA PHE A 130 14.46 5.00 -9.54
C PHE A 130 14.04 5.85 -8.33
N VAL A 131 14.67 5.64 -7.18
CA VAL A 131 14.40 6.40 -5.95
C VAL A 131 14.69 7.89 -6.14
N LYS A 132 15.64 8.25 -7.00
CA LYS A 132 16.00 9.65 -7.29
C LYS A 132 15.01 10.36 -8.21
N HIS A 133 14.43 9.64 -9.18
CA HIS A 133 13.62 10.27 -10.24
C HIS A 133 12.12 10.20 -9.99
N PHE A 134 11.63 9.17 -9.29
CA PHE A 134 10.21 8.99 -9.00
C PHE A 134 9.83 9.57 -7.64
N SER A 135 8.57 9.97 -7.50
CA SER A 135 8.04 10.60 -6.29
C SER A 135 7.20 9.63 -5.47
N ASN A 136 6.26 8.93 -6.13
CA ASN A 136 5.29 8.08 -5.47
C ASN A 136 5.19 6.71 -6.12
N ILE A 137 4.80 5.71 -5.33
CA ILE A 137 4.37 4.39 -5.80
C ILE A 137 2.97 4.11 -5.25
N ASP A 138 2.05 3.77 -6.14
CA ASP A 138 0.73 3.22 -5.82
C ASP A 138 0.79 1.69 -5.92
N ILE A 139 0.64 1.01 -4.80
CA ILE A 139 0.71 -0.45 -4.67
C ILE A 139 -0.71 -0.97 -4.53
N SER A 140 -1.22 -1.57 -5.59
CA SER A 140 -2.55 -2.15 -5.62
C SER A 140 -2.50 -3.65 -5.33
N HIS A 141 -2.80 -4.04 -4.10
CA HIS A 141 -2.95 -5.44 -3.74
C HIS A 141 -4.25 -6.01 -4.33
N LEU A 142 -4.10 -7.01 -5.18
CA LEU A 142 -5.17 -7.91 -5.59
C LEU A 142 -5.35 -8.91 -4.44
N GLY A 143 -6.50 -8.85 -3.77
CA GLY A 143 -6.84 -9.83 -2.74
C GLY A 143 -6.97 -11.21 -3.37
N ASN A 144 -5.92 -12.03 -3.32
CA ASN A 144 -6.01 -13.41 -3.73
C ASN A 144 -6.80 -14.20 -2.67
N THR A 145 -8.10 -14.33 -2.90
CA THR A 145 -9.05 -15.10 -2.07
C THR A 145 -9.22 -16.54 -2.59
N SER A 146 -8.47 -16.94 -3.62
CA SER A 146 -8.63 -18.27 -4.23
C SER A 146 -8.16 -19.38 -3.29
N PHE A 147 -9.07 -20.30 -2.97
CA PHE A 147 -8.86 -21.48 -2.13
C PHE A 147 -7.80 -22.45 -2.68
N PHE A 148 -7.48 -22.38 -3.98
CA PHE A 148 -6.59 -23.31 -4.68
C PHE A 148 -5.22 -22.71 -5.02
N SER A 149 -4.86 -21.57 -4.41
CA SER A 149 -3.55 -20.96 -4.66
C SER A 149 -2.44 -21.70 -3.90
N MET A 150 -1.36 -22.06 -4.61
CA MET A 150 -0.10 -22.52 -4.01
C MET A 150 0.68 -21.38 -3.31
N LYS A 151 0.15 -20.15 -3.32
CA LYS A 151 0.73 -18.94 -2.72
C LYS A 151 -0.16 -18.42 -1.59
N LYS A 152 0.39 -17.53 -0.74
CA LYS A 152 -0.29 -16.92 0.41
C LYS A 152 -1.67 -16.36 0.00
N SER A 153 -2.73 -17.02 0.47
CA SER A 153 -4.13 -16.59 0.31
C SER A 153 -4.50 -15.65 1.46
N TRP A 154 -5.12 -14.52 1.14
CA TRP A 154 -5.67 -13.62 2.16
C TRP A 154 -7.10 -14.03 2.49
N GLN A 155 -7.46 -14.02 3.78
CA GLN A 155 -8.86 -14.12 4.15
C GLN A 155 -9.48 -12.73 4.15
N GLU A 156 -10.48 -12.53 3.31
CA GLU A 156 -11.25 -11.30 3.21
C GLU A 156 -12.49 -11.35 4.10
N SER A 157 -12.81 -10.24 4.74
CA SER A 157 -14.09 -10.02 5.40
C SER A 157 -14.59 -8.62 5.08
N ILE A 158 -15.85 -8.52 4.71
CA ILE A 158 -16.47 -7.27 4.26
C ILE A 158 -17.59 -6.91 5.22
N PHE A 159 -17.57 -5.68 5.70
CA PHE A 159 -18.60 -5.13 6.57
C PHE A 159 -19.15 -3.85 5.98
N HIS A 160 -20.47 -3.71 5.99
CA HIS A 160 -21.14 -2.47 5.63
C HIS A 160 -21.59 -1.76 6.90
N GLY A 161 -21.50 -0.44 6.90
CA GLY A 161 -21.88 0.38 8.04
C GLY A 161 -22.31 1.78 7.61
N GLU A 162 -22.73 2.55 8.60
CA GLU A 162 -23.17 3.93 8.40
C GLU A 162 -22.76 4.78 9.61
N TRP A 163 -22.23 5.96 9.36
CA TRP A 163 -22.11 7.04 10.34
C TRP A 163 -23.43 7.79 10.35
N ASN A 164 -24.07 7.87 11.53
CA ASN A 164 -25.34 8.55 11.71
C ASN A 164 -25.29 9.50 12.92
N VAL A 165 -26.10 10.56 12.86
CA VAL A 165 -26.27 11.51 13.98
C VAL A 165 -27.08 10.88 15.13
N SER A 166 -27.81 9.80 14.85
CA SER A 166 -28.72 9.12 15.78
C SER A 166 -28.02 8.18 16.77
N GLY A 167 -26.79 8.49 17.17
CA GLY A 167 -26.16 7.89 18.34
C GLY A 167 -27.05 8.15 19.56
N ARG A 168 -27.97 7.23 19.83
CA ARG A 168 -28.90 7.24 20.97
C ARG A 168 -28.11 7.41 22.26
N SER A 169 -28.08 8.63 22.76
CA SER A 169 -28.02 9.00 24.18
C SER A 169 -28.33 10.49 24.23
N GLU A 170 -29.33 10.85 25.02
CA GLU A 170 -29.74 12.22 25.33
C GLU A 170 -28.69 13.02 26.13
N ASP A 171 -27.44 12.55 26.24
CA ASP A 171 -26.41 13.24 27.00
C ASP A 171 -25.50 14.07 26.10
N ARG A 172 -25.79 15.38 26.13
CA ARG A 172 -24.87 16.46 25.77
C ARG A 172 -23.64 16.43 26.68
N GLU A 173 -22.67 15.57 26.37
CA GLU A 173 -21.27 15.83 26.74
C GLU A 173 -20.37 15.66 25.52
N ILE A 174 -20.18 16.80 24.85
CA ILE A 174 -19.16 17.00 23.82
C ILE A 174 -17.82 16.92 24.54
N ASN A 175 -17.17 15.74 24.57
CA ASN A 175 -15.70 15.56 24.55
C ASN A 175 -15.29 14.06 24.62
N SER A 176 -14.37 13.66 23.75
CA SER A 176 -13.62 12.38 23.68
C SER A 176 -14.36 11.03 23.57
N ASN A 177 -15.62 10.92 24.00
CA ASN A 177 -16.36 9.64 24.02
C ASN A 177 -17.17 9.34 22.75
N THR A 178 -17.20 10.23 21.76
CA THR A 178 -17.97 10.06 20.52
C THR A 178 -17.40 8.98 19.59
N VAL A 179 -16.09 8.70 19.67
CA VAL A 179 -15.45 7.63 18.88
C VAL A 179 -16.15 6.29 19.11
N PHE A 180 -16.49 6.00 20.36
CA PHE A 180 -17.16 4.75 20.73
C PHE A 180 -18.61 4.66 20.24
N SER A 181 -19.21 5.77 19.81
CA SER A 181 -20.54 5.82 19.17
C SER A 181 -20.51 5.41 17.69
N ASN A 182 -19.32 5.32 17.08
CA ASN A 182 -19.15 4.76 15.73
C ASN A 182 -19.26 3.22 15.71
N PRO A 183 -19.68 2.61 14.59
CA PRO A 183 -19.72 1.15 14.44
C PRO A 183 -18.42 0.47 14.89
N GLN A 184 -18.53 -0.71 15.50
CA GLN A 184 -17.38 -1.44 16.06
C GLN A 184 -17.37 -2.87 15.53
N TYR A 185 -16.21 -3.34 15.09
CA TYR A 185 -16.02 -4.68 14.54
C TYR A 185 -14.98 -5.44 15.35
N MET A 186 -15.34 -6.60 15.90
CA MET A 186 -14.41 -7.39 16.72
C MET A 186 -13.51 -8.26 15.84
N LEU A 187 -12.21 -8.26 16.17
CA LEU A 187 -11.16 -8.99 15.47
C LEU A 187 -10.43 -9.91 16.46
N ASP A 188 -10.42 -11.22 16.18
CA ASP A 188 -9.63 -12.19 16.94
C ASP A 188 -8.41 -12.68 16.15
N ILE A 189 -7.23 -12.36 16.68
CA ILE A 189 -5.95 -12.84 16.13
C ILE A 189 -5.50 -14.08 16.90
N GLY A 190 -5.59 -15.23 16.24
CA GLY A 190 -5.19 -16.52 16.82
C GLY A 190 -3.69 -16.82 16.71
N SER A 191 -3.01 -16.32 15.66
CA SER A 191 -1.58 -16.51 15.45
C SER A 191 -0.74 -15.64 16.39
N LEU A 192 0.55 -15.98 16.59
CA LEU A 192 1.46 -15.19 17.42
C LEU A 192 1.58 -13.74 16.92
N GLN A 193 1.59 -13.59 15.60
CA GLN A 193 1.60 -12.32 14.88
C GLN A 193 0.87 -12.53 13.55
N ASP A 194 0.12 -11.52 13.11
CA ASP A 194 -0.49 -11.50 11.78
C ASP A 194 -0.42 -10.11 11.16
N LYS A 195 -0.24 -10.07 9.84
CA LYS A 195 -0.33 -8.82 9.08
C LYS A 195 -1.79 -8.58 8.75
N ILE A 196 -2.30 -7.42 9.16
CA ILE A 196 -3.66 -6.97 8.93
C ILE A 196 -3.64 -5.84 7.91
N MET A 197 -4.60 -5.89 6.99
CA MET A 197 -4.85 -4.80 6.06
C MET A 197 -6.32 -4.41 6.15
N VAL A 198 -6.58 -3.11 6.22
CA VAL A 198 -7.92 -2.54 6.35
C VAL A 198 -8.12 -1.55 5.20
N SER A 199 -9.20 -1.72 4.46
CA SER A 199 -9.71 -0.74 3.49
C SER A 199 -11.02 -0.18 4.04
N LEU A 200 -11.11 1.13 4.22
CA LEU A 200 -12.34 1.83 4.56
C LEU A 200 -12.74 2.69 3.36
N GLU A 201 -13.91 2.42 2.78
CA GLU A 201 -14.44 3.09 1.61
C GLU A 201 -15.78 3.74 1.95
N GLN A 202 -15.92 5.04 1.69
CA GLN A 202 -17.20 5.75 1.84
C GLN A 202 -17.98 5.72 0.52
N HIS A 203 -19.31 5.67 0.62
CA HIS A 203 -20.20 5.73 -0.53
C HIS A 203 -20.17 7.13 -1.19
N ASP A 204 -20.45 7.17 -2.48
CA ASP A 204 -20.46 8.42 -3.25
C ASP A 204 -21.54 9.37 -2.71
N GLY A 205 -21.10 10.56 -2.31
CA GLY A 205 -21.94 11.67 -1.88
C GLY A 205 -21.47 12.97 -2.53
N LEU A 206 -22.27 14.04 -2.43
CA LEU A 206 -21.93 15.36 -2.97
C LEU A 206 -20.65 15.95 -2.36
N LYS A 207 -20.32 15.53 -1.12
CA LYS A 207 -19.11 15.91 -0.40
C LYS A 207 -18.50 14.64 0.22
N LEU A 208 -17.20 14.46 0.05
CA LEU A 208 -16.44 13.42 0.74
C LEU A 208 -16.11 13.88 2.17
N ASN A 209 -16.32 13.01 3.15
CA ASN A 209 -15.90 13.22 4.53
C ASN A 209 -14.39 12.96 4.66
N GLU A 210 -13.75 13.56 5.66
CA GLU A 210 -12.39 13.16 6.06
C GLU A 210 -12.49 11.91 6.94
N ILE A 211 -12.02 10.77 6.43
CA ILE A 211 -12.27 9.45 7.02
C ILE A 211 -10.96 8.79 7.48
N GLY A 212 -11.10 7.96 8.52
CA GLY A 212 -10.01 7.18 9.11
C GLY A 212 -10.57 6.04 9.96
N PHE A 213 -9.69 5.25 10.56
CA PHE A 213 -10.09 4.16 11.46
C PHE A 213 -9.04 3.91 12.54
N GLN A 214 -9.52 3.35 13.65
CA GLN A 214 -8.70 2.99 14.80
C GLN A 214 -8.82 1.51 15.12
N ILE A 215 -7.72 0.89 15.55
CA ILE A 215 -7.68 -0.48 16.05
C ILE A 215 -7.18 -0.45 17.48
N MET A 216 -7.94 -1.04 18.40
CA MET A 216 -7.62 -1.04 19.84
C MET A 216 -7.61 -2.47 20.38
N LYS A 217 -6.67 -2.77 21.29
CA LYS A 217 -6.64 -4.07 21.97
C LYS A 217 -7.65 -4.08 23.12
N VAL A 218 -8.40 -5.16 23.25
CA VAL A 218 -9.44 -5.34 24.29
C VAL A 218 -9.24 -6.66 25.05
N GLU A 219 -10.05 -6.91 26.10
CA GLU A 219 -9.97 -8.18 26.81
C GLU A 219 -10.39 -9.36 25.92
N GLU A 220 -9.74 -10.51 26.12
CA GLU A 220 -10.03 -11.73 25.36
C GLU A 220 -11.46 -12.24 25.56
N ASN A 221 -12.06 -11.99 26.72
CA ASN A 221 -13.44 -12.38 27.01
C ASN A 221 -14.48 -11.32 26.62
N ARG A 222 -14.08 -10.20 26.01
CA ARG A 222 -15.01 -9.12 25.65
C ARG A 222 -16.02 -9.58 24.61
N ARG A 223 -17.31 -9.38 24.92
CA ARG A 223 -18.46 -9.69 24.03
C ARG A 223 -19.27 -8.46 23.64
N TYR A 224 -19.08 -7.35 24.33
CA TYR A 224 -19.88 -6.14 24.19
C TYR A 224 -19.04 -4.96 23.69
N ARG A 225 -19.75 -3.98 23.15
CA ARG A 225 -19.21 -2.71 22.65
C ARG A 225 -18.26 -2.05 23.66
N VAL A 226 -17.21 -1.42 23.15
CA VAL A 226 -16.28 -0.62 23.94
C VAL A 226 -16.89 0.76 24.15
N HIS A 227 -16.87 1.25 25.38
CA HIS A 227 -17.37 2.58 25.77
C HIS A 227 -16.31 3.48 26.40
N ILE A 228 -15.11 2.93 26.65
CA ILE A 228 -14.01 3.63 27.33
C ILE A 228 -12.73 3.33 26.57
N SER A 229 -11.91 4.37 26.41
CA SER A 229 -10.63 4.26 25.72
C SER A 229 -9.71 3.24 26.36
N ARG A 230 -9.01 2.51 25.48
CA ARG A 230 -8.07 1.44 25.79
C ARG A 230 -6.78 1.68 25.02
N LYS A 231 -5.87 0.73 25.08
CA LYS A 231 -4.62 0.74 24.31
C LYS A 231 -4.91 0.78 22.80
N LEU A 232 -4.84 1.98 22.23
CA LEU A 232 -4.78 2.21 20.79
C LEU A 232 -3.55 1.47 20.25
N THR A 233 -3.79 0.56 19.32
CA THR A 233 -2.74 -0.26 18.71
C THR A 233 -2.36 0.27 17.33
N TYR A 234 -3.33 0.81 16.60
CA TYR A 234 -3.11 1.42 15.31
C TYR A 234 -4.17 2.49 15.06
N GLU A 235 -3.76 3.57 14.40
CA GLU A 235 -4.61 4.63 13.90
C GLU A 235 -4.17 4.94 12.48
N SER A 236 -5.13 5.03 11.56
CA SER A 236 -4.85 5.44 10.19
C SER A 236 -4.61 6.95 10.13
N GLU A 237 -4.03 7.42 9.03
CA GLU A 237 -4.19 8.83 8.68
C GLU A 237 -5.68 9.17 8.50
N TYR A 238 -6.04 10.45 8.60
CA TYR A 238 -7.37 10.93 8.22
C TYR A 238 -7.22 11.73 6.93
N ILE A 239 -7.95 11.32 5.89
CA ILE A 239 -7.86 11.94 4.58
C ILE A 239 -9.24 12.14 3.97
N GLN A 240 -9.42 13.25 3.26
CA GLN A 240 -10.64 13.52 2.52
C GLN A 240 -10.58 12.82 1.17
N SER A 241 -10.96 11.54 1.15
CA SER A 241 -10.89 10.69 -0.04
C SER A 241 -12.01 9.64 -0.06
N ARG A 242 -12.27 9.04 -1.22
CA ARG A 242 -13.27 7.98 -1.36
C ARG A 242 -12.96 6.74 -0.52
N GLY A 243 -11.68 6.47 -0.27
CA GLY A 243 -11.29 5.36 0.58
C GLY A 243 -9.87 5.50 1.08
N ILE A 244 -9.64 4.97 2.28
CA ILE A 244 -8.34 4.92 2.91
C ILE A 244 -7.93 3.46 3.14
N PHE A 245 -6.64 3.22 3.01
CA PHE A 245 -6.03 1.94 3.29
C PHE A 245 -5.01 2.08 4.43
N GLY A 246 -4.95 1.09 5.31
CA GLY A 246 -3.90 0.99 6.30
C GLY A 246 -3.50 -0.46 6.56
N THR A 247 -2.23 -0.66 6.89
CA THR A 247 -1.68 -1.98 7.24
C THR A 247 -0.93 -1.90 8.55
N THR A 248 -1.05 -2.96 9.35
CA THR A 248 -0.37 -3.09 10.63
C THR A 248 -0.13 -4.55 10.96
N GLU A 249 0.81 -4.82 11.86
CA GLU A 249 1.04 -6.15 12.40
C GLU A 249 0.50 -6.24 13.82
N LEU A 250 -0.40 -7.19 14.05
CA LEU A 250 -1.01 -7.42 15.36
C LEU A 250 -0.50 -8.71 15.96
N LYS A 251 -0.23 -8.69 17.26
CA LYS A 251 0.07 -9.90 18.04
C LYS A 251 -1.22 -10.64 18.40
N LYS A 252 -1.09 -11.89 18.84
CA LYS A 252 -2.20 -12.68 19.39
C LYS A 252 -3.08 -11.87 20.36
N GLY A 253 -4.40 -11.98 20.20
CA GLY A 253 -5.40 -11.42 21.11
C GLY A 253 -6.62 -10.84 20.39
N ARG A 254 -7.48 -10.20 21.18
CA ARG A 254 -8.73 -9.58 20.68
C ARG A 254 -8.59 -8.07 20.49
N TYR A 255 -9.15 -7.58 19.41
CA TYR A 255 -9.10 -6.19 18.98
C TYR A 255 -10.48 -5.71 18.55
N VAL A 256 -10.68 -4.40 18.60
CA VAL A 256 -11.83 -3.74 17.99
C VAL A 256 -11.34 -2.77 16.93
N LEU A 257 -11.95 -2.82 15.75
CA LEU A 257 -11.80 -1.84 14.68
C LEU A 257 -12.99 -0.87 14.73
N ILE A 258 -12.70 0.42 14.68
CA ILE A 258 -13.69 1.49 14.71
C ILE A 258 -13.42 2.43 13.51
N PRO A 259 -14.21 2.35 12.43
CA PRO A 259 -14.17 3.33 11.36
C PRO A 259 -14.87 4.62 11.80
N THR A 260 -14.25 5.76 11.50
CA THR A 260 -14.66 7.07 12.01
C THR A 260 -14.50 8.14 10.93
N THR A 261 -15.31 9.19 11.03
CA THR A 261 -15.01 10.48 10.42
C THR A 261 -14.13 11.30 11.35
N LYS A 262 -13.42 12.29 10.82
CA LYS A 262 -12.63 13.22 11.63
C LYS A 262 -13.51 14.09 12.52
N ASP A 263 -14.56 14.65 11.94
CA ASP A 263 -15.47 15.55 12.63
C ASP A 263 -16.72 14.78 13.11
N PRO A 264 -17.14 14.95 14.38
CA PRO A 264 -18.38 14.39 14.87
C PRO A 264 -19.60 14.95 14.13
N GLY A 265 -20.58 14.09 13.85
CA GLY A 265 -21.84 14.47 13.19
C GLY A 265 -21.83 14.32 11.68
N ASP A 266 -20.66 14.10 11.07
CA ASP A 266 -20.59 13.69 9.67
C ASP A 266 -21.31 12.35 9.48
N THR A 267 -22.20 12.31 8.49
CA THR A 267 -22.98 11.12 8.15
C THR A 267 -22.53 10.51 6.84
N GLY A 268 -22.71 9.21 6.68
CA GLY A 268 -22.44 8.55 5.42
C GLY A 268 -22.38 7.04 5.55
N LYS A 269 -22.69 6.35 4.45
CA LYS A 269 -22.52 4.90 4.37
C LYS A 269 -21.09 4.57 4.00
N PHE A 270 -20.60 3.46 4.54
CA PHE A 270 -19.26 2.99 4.27
C PHE A 270 -19.21 1.47 4.18
N MET A 271 -18.08 0.99 3.65
CA MET A 271 -17.69 -0.40 3.60
C MET A 271 -16.28 -0.54 4.16
N VAL A 272 -16.10 -1.49 5.06
CA VAL A 272 -14.79 -1.91 5.56
C VAL A 272 -14.46 -3.26 4.96
N ARG A 273 -13.28 -3.39 4.35
CA ARG A 273 -12.70 -4.68 3.98
C ARG A 273 -11.49 -4.96 4.86
N LEU A 274 -11.47 -6.14 5.47
CA LEU A 274 -10.38 -6.65 6.29
C LEU A 274 -9.71 -7.82 5.60
N TYR A 275 -8.37 -7.82 5.62
CA TYR A 275 -7.55 -8.91 5.11
C TYR A 275 -6.60 -9.39 6.18
N THR A 276 -6.62 -10.70 6.41
CA THR A 276 -5.77 -11.40 7.39
C THR A 276 -4.93 -12.46 6.70
N GLY A 277 -3.69 -12.64 7.18
CA GLY A 277 -2.77 -13.64 6.64
C GLY A 277 -3.07 -15.06 7.13
N ASN A 278 -3.73 -15.20 8.29
CA ASN A 278 -4.16 -16.45 8.88
C ASN A 278 -5.67 -16.44 9.19
N LYS A 279 -6.23 -17.59 9.60
CA LYS A 279 -7.62 -17.68 10.05
C LYS A 279 -7.88 -16.75 11.24
N ALA A 280 -8.62 -15.68 11.00
CA ALA A 280 -9.19 -14.83 12.04
C ALA A 280 -10.68 -15.12 12.20
N SER A 281 -11.20 -15.00 13.43
CA SER A 281 -12.63 -15.08 13.70
C SER A 281 -13.22 -13.70 13.96
N TRP A 282 -14.46 -13.51 13.52
CA TRP A 282 -15.13 -12.20 13.46
C TRP A 282 -16.50 -12.29 14.12
N LYS A 283 -16.85 -11.26 14.90
CA LYS A 283 -18.17 -11.12 15.53
C LYS A 283 -18.58 -9.66 15.60
#